data_AF-A0A3A8IAU9-F1
#
_entry.id   AF-A0A3A8IAU9-F1
#
_cell.length_a   1.000
_cell.length_b   1.000
_cell.length_c   1.000
_cell.angle_alpha   90.00
_cell.angle_beta   90.00
_cell.angle_gamma   90.00
#
_symmetry.space_group_name_H-M   'P 1'
#
loop_
_entity.id
_entity.type
_entity.pdbx_description
1 polymer ?
#
loop_
_entity_poly.entity_id
_entity_poly.type
_entity_poly.pdbx_seq_one_letter_code
_entity_poly.pdbx_strand_id
1 'polypeptide(L)'
;MSNELSKRIANLSPEKRAELLKKMAAQKAVAGNSAQGLIPVQDRSRPLPLSFAQQRLWFIDQLQPGTSLFNVPMAVRLEGALDVAVLE
;
A
#
# COMPACT_ATOMS: atom_id res chain seq x y z
N MET A 1 -6.08 28.59 -8.70
CA MET A 1 -7.11 27.91 -7.89
C MET A 1 -7.15 28.31 -6.40
N SER A 2 -6.05 28.76 -5.76
CA SER A 2 -6.02 29.07 -4.30
C SER A 2 -6.82 30.31 -3.85
N ASN A 3 -7.02 31.28 -4.74
CA ASN A 3 -7.58 32.60 -4.39
C ASN A 3 -9.11 32.59 -4.14
N GLU A 4 -9.84 31.68 -4.79
CA GLU A 4 -11.30 31.63 -4.71
C GLU A 4 -11.80 30.87 -3.47
N LEU A 5 -11.04 29.86 -3.04
CA LEU A 5 -11.29 29.13 -1.81
C LEU A 5 -11.11 30.04 -0.58
N SER A 6 -10.07 30.88 -0.60
CA SER A 6 -9.77 31.84 0.47
C SER A 6 -10.88 32.90 0.62
N LYS A 7 -11.41 33.41 -0.50
CA LYS A 7 -12.56 34.34 -0.50
C LYS A 7 -13.85 33.69 0.02
N ARG A 8 -14.10 32.44 -0.35
CA ARG A 8 -15.26 31.66 0.14
C ARG A 8 -15.21 31.41 1.64
N ILE A 9 -14.01 31.15 2.18
CA ILE A 9 -13.82 30.96 3.63
C ILE A 9 -13.99 32.29 4.38
N ALA A 10 -13.58 33.42 3.80
CA ALA A 10 -13.74 34.75 4.40
C ALA A 10 -15.22 35.22 4.47
N ASN A 11 -16.08 34.75 3.56
CA ASN A 11 -17.52 35.06 3.54
C ASN A 11 -18.38 34.16 4.45
N LEU A 12 -17.77 33.27 5.25
CA LEU A 12 -18.50 32.42 6.19
C LEU A 12 -18.87 33.21 7.46
N SER A 13 -20.07 32.95 8.00
CA SER A 13 -20.42 33.40 9.34
C SER A 13 -19.51 32.76 10.39
N PRO A 14 -19.32 33.40 11.57
CA PRO A 14 -18.43 32.89 12.62
C PRO A 14 -18.75 31.44 13.02
N GLU A 15 -20.04 31.09 13.09
CA GLU A 15 -20.53 29.76 13.44
C GLU A 15 -20.12 28.69 12.41
N LYS A 16 -20.30 28.97 11.11
CA LYS A 16 -19.93 28.03 10.03
C LYS A 16 -18.42 27.85 9.93
N ARG A 17 -17.65 28.90 10.22
CA ARG A 17 -16.18 28.82 10.28
C ARG A 17 -15.72 27.97 11.45
N ALA A 18 -16.35 28.10 12.63
CA ALA A 18 -16.06 27.25 13.79
C ALA A 18 -16.43 25.78 13.52
N GLU A 19 -17.56 25.52 12.87
CA GLU A 19 -17.97 24.17 12.49
C GLU A 19 -17.01 23.54 11.47
N LEU A 20 -16.56 24.32 10.47
CA LEU A 20 -15.57 23.88 9.50
C LEU A 20 -14.25 23.52 10.21
N LEU A 21 -13.75 24.36 11.11
CA LEU A 21 -12.54 24.08 11.88
C LEU A 21 -12.69 22.83 12.75
N LYS A 22 -13.85 22.63 13.38
CA LYS A 22 -14.16 21.43 14.16
C LYS A 22 -14.16 20.16 13.29
N LYS A 23 -14.78 20.23 12.10
CA LYS A 23 -14.79 19.12 11.13
C LYS A 23 -13.39 18.83 10.60
N MET A 24 -12.61 19.86 10.27
CA MET A 24 -11.22 19.71 9.83
C MET A 24 -10.33 19.13 10.92
N ALA A 25 -10.49 19.54 12.19
CA ALA A 25 -9.77 18.98 13.33
C ALA A 25 -10.13 17.51 13.56
N ALA A 26 -11.42 17.14 13.46
CA ALA A 26 -11.87 15.75 13.54
C ALA A 26 -11.32 14.91 12.39
N GLN A 27 -11.32 15.44 11.16
CA GLN A 27 -10.79 14.76 9.98
C GLN A 27 -9.26 14.61 10.05
N LYS A 28 -8.55 15.60 10.62
CA LYS A 28 -7.11 15.54 10.88
C LYS A 28 -6.77 14.61 12.05
N ALA A 29 -7.66 14.44 13.03
CA ALA A 29 -7.52 13.42 14.08
C ALA A 29 -7.72 12.01 13.51
N VAL A 30 -8.69 11.81 12.60
CA VAL A 30 -8.89 10.54 11.87
C VAL A 30 -7.72 10.24 10.93
N ALA A 31 -7.18 11.26 10.25
CA ALA A 31 -5.97 11.14 9.42
C ALA A 31 -4.66 11.09 10.24
N GLY A 32 -4.66 11.56 11.48
CA GLY A 32 -3.58 11.34 12.46
C GLY A 32 -3.63 9.94 13.06
N ASN A 33 -4.80 9.31 13.02
CA ASN A 33 -5.04 7.92 13.38
C ASN A 33 -4.91 6.95 12.20
N SER A 34 -4.56 7.42 10.99
CA SER A 34 -3.65 6.64 10.15
C SER A 34 -2.26 6.73 10.76
N ALA A 35 -2.13 6.23 12.00
CA ALA A 35 -0.96 5.44 12.33
C ALA A 35 -0.77 4.54 11.12
N GLN A 36 0.38 4.65 10.47
CA GLN A 36 0.87 3.60 9.60
C GLN A 36 0.67 2.32 10.41
N GLY A 37 -0.40 1.59 10.11
CA GLY A 37 -0.91 0.57 11.01
C GLY A 37 0.24 -0.38 11.24
N LEU A 38 0.70 -0.49 12.49
CA LEU A 38 1.75 -1.42 12.84
C LEU A 38 1.34 -2.77 12.25
N ILE A 39 2.15 -3.30 11.32
CA ILE A 39 1.88 -4.62 10.77
C ILE A 39 1.95 -5.57 11.96
N PRO A 40 0.84 -6.22 12.35
CA PRO A 40 0.83 -7.04 13.53
C PRO A 40 1.83 -8.18 13.33
N VAL A 41 2.67 -8.42 14.33
CA VAL A 41 3.58 -9.56 14.32
C VAL A 41 2.72 -10.81 14.26
N GLN A 42 2.89 -11.59 13.18
CA GLN A 42 2.22 -12.87 13.05
C GLN A 42 3.07 -13.98 13.66
N ASP A 43 2.39 -14.92 14.30
CA ASP A 43 2.99 -16.17 14.78
C ASP A 43 3.49 -17.00 13.58
N ARG A 44 4.79 -17.28 13.58
CA ARG A 44 5.48 -18.04 12.52
C ARG A 44 5.59 -19.53 12.81
N SER A 45 5.03 -20.01 13.92
CA SER A 45 4.97 -21.45 14.23
C SER A 45 3.97 -22.21 13.36
N ARG A 46 3.09 -21.49 12.66
CA ARG A 46 2.04 -22.02 11.78
C ARG A 46 2.10 -21.38 10.39
N PRO A 47 1.48 -21.99 9.36
CA PRO A 47 1.36 -21.37 8.05
C PRO A 47 0.70 -19.99 8.14
N LEU A 48 1.32 -19.00 7.50
CA LEU A 48 0.78 -17.65 7.42
C LEU A 48 -0.33 -17.59 6.36
N PRO A 49 -1.40 -16.82 6.60
CA PRO A 49 -2.41 -16.60 5.57
C PRO A 49 -1.80 -15.84 4.40
N LEU A 50 -2.16 -16.24 3.19
CA LEU A 50 -1.82 -15.50 1.98
C LEU A 50 -2.52 -14.14 1.99
N SER A 51 -1.86 -13.12 1.46
CA SER A 51 -2.56 -11.90 1.07
C SER A 51 -3.60 -12.21 -0.01
N PHE A 52 -4.61 -11.36 -0.13
CA PHE A 52 -5.63 -11.51 -1.16
C PHE A 52 -5.04 -11.65 -2.58
N ALA A 53 -4.01 -10.86 -2.89
CA ALA A 53 -3.32 -10.92 -4.18
C ALA A 53 -2.61 -12.27 -4.39
N GLN A 54 -1.94 -12.80 -3.36
CA GLN A 54 -1.29 -14.12 -3.40
C GLN A 54 -2.31 -15.25 -3.56
N GLN A 55 -3.42 -15.22 -2.82
CA GLN A 55 -4.47 -16.24 -2.92
C GLN A 55 -5.11 -16.26 -4.32
N ARG A 56 -5.35 -15.08 -4.90
CA ARG A 56 -5.89 -14.97 -6.27
C ARG A 56 -4.92 -15.57 -7.30
N LEU A 57 -3.62 -15.24 -7.22
CA LEU A 57 -2.62 -15.79 -8.12
C LEU A 57 -2.54 -17.31 -8.01
N TRP A 58 -2.47 -17.83 -6.79
CA TRP A 58 -2.48 -19.27 -6.52
C TRP A 58 -3.71 -19.95 -7.10
N PHE A 59 -4.91 -19.37 -6.91
CA PHE A 59 -6.13 -19.95 -7.46
C PHE A 59 -6.12 -20.02 -8.99
N ILE A 60 -5.63 -18.97 -9.67
CA ILE A 60 -5.55 -18.96 -11.14
C ILE A 60 -4.54 -20.00 -11.64
N ASP A 61 -3.39 -20.13 -10.97
CA ASP A 61 -2.39 -21.15 -11.31
C ASP A 61 -2.95 -22.57 -11.20
N GLN A 62 -3.76 -22.85 -10.17
CA GLN A 62 -4.44 -24.15 -10.04
C GLN A 62 -5.52 -24.37 -11.10
N LEU A 63 -6.21 -23.30 -11.53
CA LEU A 63 -7.23 -23.37 -12.58
C LEU A 63 -6.62 -23.59 -13.97
N GLN A 64 -5.41 -23.07 -14.21
CA GLN A 64 -4.70 -23.12 -15.48
C GLN A 64 -3.24 -23.55 -15.27
N PRO A 65 -3.01 -24.84 -14.94
CA PRO A 65 -1.66 -25.33 -14.66
C PRO A 65 -0.78 -25.30 -15.91
N GLY A 66 0.51 -25.05 -15.71
CA GLY A 66 1.52 -25.06 -16.77
C GLY A 66 1.58 -23.77 -17.61
N THR A 67 0.83 -22.73 -17.26
CA THR A 67 0.95 -21.42 -17.92
C THR A 67 2.15 -20.64 -17.37
N SER A 68 2.75 -19.79 -18.21
CA SER A 68 3.86 -18.90 -17.83
C SER A 68 3.39 -17.48 -17.47
N LEU A 69 2.07 -17.26 -17.35
CA LEU A 69 1.47 -15.93 -17.23
C LEU A 69 1.97 -15.11 -16.03
N PHE A 70 2.41 -15.78 -14.98
CA PHE A 70 2.88 -15.14 -13.75
C PHE A 70 4.40 -15.24 -13.54
N ASN A 71 5.14 -15.74 -14.55
CA ASN A 71 6.59 -15.72 -14.51
C ASN A 71 7.09 -14.32 -14.85
N VAL A 72 8.03 -13.82 -14.04
CA VAL A 72 8.72 -12.55 -14.29
C VAL A 72 10.20 -12.88 -14.57
N PRO A 73 10.54 -13.30 -15.81
CA PRO A 73 11.90 -13.72 -16.11
C PRO A 73 12.86 -12.52 -16.06
N MET A 74 14.06 -12.76 -15.54
CA MET A 74 15.15 -11.81 -15.54
C MET A 74 16.45 -12.53 -15.87
N ALA A 75 17.32 -11.85 -16.63
CA ALA A 75 18.66 -12.34 -16.95
C ALA A 75 19.68 -11.24 -16.67
N VAL A 76 20.84 -11.63 -16.15
CA VAL A 76 21.96 -10.72 -15.89
C VAL A 76 23.21 -11.21 -16.61
N ARG A 77 24.04 -10.28 -17.07
CA ARG A 77 25.35 -10.58 -17.65
C ARG A 77 26.41 -10.40 -16.58
N LEU A 78 27.23 -11.42 -16.38
CA LEU A 78 28.40 -11.37 -15.50
C LEU A 78 29.66 -11.36 -16.36
N GLU A 79 30.64 -10.56 -15.97
CA GLU A 79 31.94 -10.46 -16.64
C GLU A 79 33.04 -10.75 -15.63
N GLY A 80 34.03 -11.56 -16.01
CA GLY A 80 35.13 -11.99 -15.14
C GLY A 80 35.06 -13.47 -14.76
N ALA A 81 35.87 -13.87 -13.78
CA ALA A 81 35.87 -15.23 -13.27
C ALA A 81 34.61 -15.48 -12.45
N LEU A 82 33.77 -16.43 -12.88
CA LEU A 82 32.59 -16.88 -12.17
C LEU A 82 32.88 -18.22 -11.50
N ASP A 83 32.74 -18.28 -10.18
CA ASP A 83 32.65 -19.54 -9.45
C ASP A 83 31.17 -19.94 -9.35
N VAL A 84 30.80 -21.00 -10.09
CA VAL A 84 29.40 -21.47 -10.17
C VAL A 84 28.94 -22.06 -8.84
N ALA A 85 29.84 -22.70 -8.07
CA ALA A 85 29.48 -23.31 -6.80
C ALA A 85 29.16 -22.28 -5.71
N VAL A 86 29.64 -21.04 -5.86
CA VAL A 86 29.32 -19.92 -4.95
C VAL A 86 28.02 -19.20 -5.38
N LEU A 87 27.59 -19.37 -6.63
CA LEU A 87 26.38 -18.73 -7.15
C LEU A 87 25.09 -19.48 -6.75
N GLU A 88 25.14 -20.81 -6.64
CA GLU A 88 24.01 -21.69 -6.26
C GLU A 88 23.69 -21.65 -4.75
#